data_AF-A0A022RA44-F1
#
_entry.id   AF-A0A022RA44-F1
#
_cell.length_a   1.000
_cell.length_b   1.000
_cell.length_c   1.000
_cell.angle_alpha   90.00
_cell.angle_beta   90.00
_cell.angle_gamma   90.00
#
_symmetry.space_group_name_H-M   'P 1'
#
loop_
_entity.id
_entity.type
_entity.pdbx_description
1 polymer ?
#
loop_
_entity_poly.entity_id
_entity_poly.type
_entity_poly.pdbx_seq_one_letter_code
_entity_poly.pdbx_strand_id
1 'polypeptide(L)'
;MTMKRKPLFLSLMISFFFFFFSNVGSQSPESDSCSSDPLTLQTPLPFNTYSLHCVSIWDSQSFILRYGQAEPNVWNFVLSAPNTNGYIAIGFSPDGNMFRSRAVVGWVAGDGTTNMRKYYLGGQSPNQVVIESIYDLGLRLGNLSSMVIQSCRIYMAFQVITDTTPTPHLLYAIGPAGRLPSGPNLQLSKHVDRVSTTINYATGAI
;
A
#
# COMPACT_ATOMS: atom_id res chain seq x y z
N MET A 1 -44.28 -48.34 61.00
CA MET A 1 -43.73 -48.29 59.64
C MET A 1 -43.79 -46.85 59.15
N THR A 2 -42.62 -46.25 58.90
CA THR A 2 -42.32 -45.22 57.86
C THR A 2 -43.18 -43.94 57.80
N MET A 3 -42.67 -42.71 57.63
CA MET A 3 -41.32 -42.16 57.47
C MET A 3 -41.49 -40.64 57.56
N LYS A 4 -40.62 -39.94 58.32
CA LYS A 4 -40.48 -38.47 58.29
C LYS A 4 -40.15 -38.03 56.85
N ARG A 5 -40.91 -37.08 56.29
CA ARG A 5 -40.51 -36.29 55.11
C ARG A 5 -40.38 -34.83 55.52
N LYS A 6 -39.13 -34.35 55.61
CA LYS A 6 -38.81 -32.94 55.39
C LYS A 6 -38.68 -32.74 53.88
N PRO A 7 -39.20 -31.64 53.34
CA PRO A 7 -38.39 -30.83 52.43
C PRO A 7 -38.71 -29.33 52.65
N LEU A 8 -37.95 -28.35 52.21
CA LEU A 8 -36.58 -28.19 51.72
C LEU A 8 -36.52 -26.65 51.57
N PHE A 9 -35.68 -25.97 52.34
CA PHE A 9 -35.52 -24.51 52.22
C PHE A 9 -34.95 -24.20 50.83
N LEU A 10 -35.74 -23.56 49.98
CA LEU A 10 -35.32 -23.11 48.66
C LEU A 10 -34.55 -21.79 48.84
N SER A 11 -33.21 -21.88 48.90
CA SER A 11 -32.32 -20.71 48.89
C SER A 11 -32.24 -20.17 47.47
N LEU A 12 -32.79 -18.98 47.24
CA LEU A 12 -32.71 -18.27 45.96
C LEU A 12 -31.38 -17.50 45.92
N MET A 13 -30.33 -18.10 45.35
CA MET A 13 -29.09 -17.40 45.04
C MET A 13 -29.24 -16.66 43.69
N ILE A 14 -29.59 -15.38 43.76
CA ILE A 14 -29.55 -14.49 42.59
C ILE A 14 -28.08 -14.17 42.30
N SER A 15 -27.50 -14.86 41.31
CA SER A 15 -26.17 -14.53 40.78
C SER A 15 -26.29 -13.31 39.88
N PHE A 16 -25.84 -12.15 40.36
CA PHE A 16 -25.71 -10.92 39.59
C PHE A 16 -24.48 -11.06 38.67
N PHE A 17 -24.70 -11.59 37.46
CA PHE A 17 -23.66 -11.65 36.43
C PHE A 17 -23.51 -10.24 35.83
N PHE A 18 -22.64 -9.41 36.43
CA PHE A 18 -22.19 -8.17 35.83
C PHE A 18 -21.37 -8.52 34.57
N PHE A 19 -22.03 -8.53 33.41
CA PHE A 19 -21.34 -8.41 32.13
C PHE A 19 -20.69 -7.03 32.08
N PHE A 20 -19.41 -6.96 32.45
CA PHE A 20 -18.55 -5.86 32.02
C PHE A 20 -18.45 -5.96 30.49
N PHE A 21 -19.28 -5.18 29.79
CA PHE A 21 -18.99 -4.83 28.42
C PHE A 21 -17.75 -3.95 28.44
N SER A 22 -16.59 -4.57 28.21
CA SER A 22 -15.39 -3.85 27.82
C SER A 22 -15.75 -3.07 26.56
N ASN A 23 -15.85 -1.74 26.66
CA ASN A 23 -15.80 -0.88 25.50
C ASN A 23 -14.40 -1.08 24.89
N VAL A 24 -14.30 -2.03 23.95
CA VAL A 24 -13.20 -2.03 22.99
C VAL A 24 -13.44 -0.80 22.15
N GLY A 25 -12.81 0.30 22.52
CA GLY A 25 -12.71 1.46 21.65
C GLY A 25 -12.21 0.94 20.30
N SER A 26 -13.07 1.04 19.29
CA SER A 26 -12.66 0.92 17.91
C SER A 26 -11.60 1.99 17.69
N GLN A 27 -10.33 1.62 17.80
CA GLN A 27 -9.26 2.42 17.25
C GLN A 27 -9.48 2.33 15.74
N SER A 28 -10.13 3.35 15.17
CA SER A 28 -10.09 3.57 13.73
C SER A 28 -8.62 3.50 13.32
N PRO A 29 -8.24 2.70 12.30
CA PRO A 29 -6.88 2.73 11.80
C PRO A 29 -6.58 4.19 11.43
N GLU A 30 -5.55 4.75 12.05
CA GLU A 30 -5.09 6.11 11.78
C GLU A 30 -4.89 6.22 10.27
N SER A 31 -5.78 6.96 9.61
CA SER A 31 -5.79 7.09 8.16
C SER A 31 -4.66 8.03 7.78
N ASP A 32 -3.61 7.48 7.17
CA ASP A 32 -2.55 8.28 6.55
C ASP A 32 -3.14 9.42 5.72
N SER A 33 -2.56 10.61 5.84
CA SER A 33 -2.99 11.82 5.15
C SER A 33 -1.79 12.76 4.94
N CYS A 34 -1.92 13.71 4.02
CA CYS A 34 -0.92 14.78 3.89
C CYS A 34 -1.03 15.85 4.99
N SER A 35 -2.07 15.81 5.82
CA SER A 35 -2.16 16.64 7.03
C SER A 35 -1.43 16.04 8.24
N SER A 36 -1.07 14.76 8.19
CA SER A 36 -0.39 14.04 9.28
C SER A 36 1.12 13.94 9.08
N ASP A 37 1.72 14.88 8.35
CA ASP A 37 3.17 14.93 8.18
C ASP A 37 3.85 15.56 9.42
N PRO A 38 4.99 15.02 9.88
CA PRO A 38 5.81 14.02 9.21
C PRO A 38 5.28 12.58 9.34
N LEU A 39 5.42 11.80 8.25
CA LEU A 39 5.05 10.38 8.20
C LEU A 39 5.74 9.59 9.33
N THR A 40 4.94 9.10 10.28
CA THR A 40 5.42 8.36 11.46
C THR A 40 5.09 6.87 11.33
N LEU A 41 6.13 6.05 11.16
CA LEU A 41 6.00 4.60 11.00
C LEU A 41 6.76 3.84 12.09
N GLN A 42 6.22 2.71 12.58
CA GLN A 42 6.93 1.89 13.57
C GLN A 42 8.19 1.24 12.97
N THR A 43 8.12 0.87 11.69
CA THR A 43 9.29 0.40 10.93
C THR A 43 9.79 1.53 10.04
N PRO A 44 11.08 1.92 10.16
CA PRO A 44 11.62 3.01 9.37
C PRO A 44 11.68 2.65 7.87
N LEU A 45 11.46 3.66 7.02
CA LEU A 45 11.68 3.59 5.58
C LEU A 45 13.18 3.71 5.27
N PRO A 46 13.63 3.36 4.05
CA PRO A 46 15.06 3.26 3.74
C PRO A 46 15.70 4.63 3.48
N PHE A 47 14.92 5.71 3.58
CA PHE A 47 15.35 7.10 3.46
C PHE A 47 14.42 8.02 4.27
N ASN A 48 14.92 9.23 4.52
CA ASN A 48 14.20 10.30 5.20
C ASN A 48 13.01 10.81 4.35
N THR A 49 11.84 11.00 4.98
CA THR A 49 10.61 11.47 4.33
C THR A 49 10.19 12.89 4.69
N TYR A 50 10.89 13.56 5.60
CA TYR A 50 10.50 14.87 6.16
C TYR A 50 10.44 16.00 5.12
N SER A 51 11.25 15.91 4.05
CA SER A 51 11.31 16.92 2.99
C SER A 51 10.50 16.54 1.75
N LEU A 52 9.74 15.45 1.78
CA LEU A 52 8.97 15.02 0.62
C LEU A 52 7.68 15.83 0.52
N HIS A 53 7.35 16.27 -0.69
CA HIS A 53 6.00 16.75 -1.00
C HIS A 53 5.02 15.61 -0.79
N CYS A 54 3.89 15.89 -0.14
CA CYS A 54 2.79 14.94 0.00
C CYS A 54 1.59 15.38 -0.83
N VAL A 55 1.03 14.46 -1.61
CA VAL A 55 -0.16 14.70 -2.40
C VAL A 55 -1.12 13.52 -2.31
N SER A 56 -2.41 13.80 -2.12
CA SER A 56 -3.47 12.80 -2.29
C SER A 56 -3.75 12.65 -3.79
N ILE A 57 -3.32 11.54 -4.37
CA ILE A 57 -3.31 11.37 -5.84
C ILE A 57 -4.56 10.69 -6.40
N TRP A 58 -5.35 10.04 -5.52
CA TRP A 58 -6.56 9.29 -5.91
C TRP A 58 -7.45 9.07 -4.68
N ASP A 59 -8.23 10.09 -4.34
CA ASP A 59 -9.02 10.13 -3.10
C ASP A 59 -9.99 8.96 -2.96
N SER A 60 -10.66 8.57 -4.05
CA SER A 60 -11.64 7.48 -4.04
C SER A 60 -11.04 6.11 -3.70
N GLN A 61 -9.72 5.96 -3.84
CA GLN A 61 -8.99 4.77 -3.42
C GLN A 61 -7.99 5.04 -2.28
N SER A 62 -7.99 6.27 -1.77
CA SER A 62 -7.13 6.75 -0.70
C SER A 62 -5.63 6.54 -0.95
N PHE A 63 -5.18 6.71 -2.20
CA PHE A 63 -3.75 6.67 -2.52
C PHE A 63 -3.10 8.02 -2.21
N ILE A 64 -1.95 7.98 -1.55
CA ILE A 64 -1.12 9.15 -1.26
C ILE A 64 0.26 8.92 -1.87
N LEU A 65 0.78 9.93 -2.56
CA LEU A 65 2.15 9.94 -3.03
C LEU A 65 2.95 10.95 -2.23
N ARG A 66 4.04 10.49 -1.64
CA ARG A 66 5.11 11.37 -1.15
C ARG A 66 6.31 11.28 -2.05
N TYR A 67 6.89 12.40 -2.44
CA TYR A 67 8.05 12.41 -3.33
C TYR A 67 8.95 13.62 -3.15
N GLY A 68 10.18 13.51 -3.63
CA GLY A 68 11.11 14.63 -3.65
C GLY A 68 12.47 14.24 -4.23
N GLN A 69 13.18 15.21 -4.78
CA GLN A 69 14.56 15.01 -5.19
C GLN A 69 15.44 15.02 -3.93
N ALA A 70 16.09 13.89 -3.65
CA ALA A 70 16.94 13.73 -2.46
C ALA A 70 18.37 14.17 -2.72
N GLU A 71 18.88 13.88 -3.92
CA GLU A 71 20.23 14.20 -4.38
C GLU A 71 20.18 14.48 -5.89
N PRO A 72 21.27 15.01 -6.49
CA PRO A 72 21.40 15.00 -7.94
C PRO A 72 21.08 13.60 -8.48
N ASN A 73 20.12 13.56 -9.39
CA ASN A 73 19.67 12.35 -10.09
C ASN A 73 18.96 11.28 -9.24
N VAL A 74 18.67 11.54 -7.96
CA VAL A 74 17.97 10.60 -7.08
C VAL A 74 16.66 11.20 -6.60
N TRP A 75 15.55 10.53 -6.93
CA TRP A 75 14.22 10.88 -6.47
C TRP A 75 13.69 9.81 -5.53
N ASN A 76 13.24 10.23 -4.35
CA ASN A 76 12.58 9.36 -3.39
C ASN A 76 11.08 9.39 -3.65
N PHE A 77 10.44 8.22 -3.57
CA PHE A 77 9.00 8.04 -3.67
C PHE A 77 8.49 7.15 -2.55
N VAL A 78 7.37 7.52 -1.93
CA VAL A 78 6.58 6.67 -1.04
C VAL A 78 5.15 6.68 -1.54
N LEU A 79 4.69 5.55 -2.07
CA LEU A 79 3.28 5.34 -2.40
C LEU A 79 2.60 4.67 -1.21
N SER A 80 1.53 5.25 -0.68
CA SER A 80 0.71 4.60 0.34
C SER A 80 -0.73 4.38 -0.12
N ALA A 81 -1.28 3.22 0.23
CA ALA A 81 -2.65 2.84 -0.12
C ALA A 81 -3.18 1.73 0.80
N PRO A 82 -4.50 1.61 0.99
CA PRO A 82 -5.08 0.53 1.80
C PRO A 82 -4.62 -0.87 1.32
N ASN A 83 -4.32 -1.76 2.27
CA ASN A 83 -4.01 -3.15 1.97
C ASN A 83 -5.32 -3.93 1.73
N THR A 84 -5.74 -3.99 0.47
CA THR A 84 -6.97 -4.70 0.05
C THR A 84 -6.74 -6.19 -0.23
N ASN A 85 -5.61 -6.76 0.20
CA ASN A 85 -5.15 -8.11 -0.20
C ASN A 85 -4.98 -8.26 -1.73
N GLY A 86 -4.77 -7.14 -2.43
CA GLY A 86 -4.37 -7.06 -3.83
C GLY A 86 -3.02 -6.35 -3.95
N TYR A 87 -2.47 -6.28 -5.16
CA TYR A 87 -1.29 -5.45 -5.41
C TYR A 87 -1.68 -3.97 -5.52
N ILE A 88 -0.75 -3.08 -5.23
CA ILE A 88 -0.82 -1.65 -5.58
C ILE A 88 0.29 -1.32 -6.56
N ALA A 89 0.07 -0.33 -7.44
CA ALA A 89 1.03 0.02 -8.47
C ALA A 89 1.14 1.53 -8.67
N ILE A 90 2.35 1.97 -9.01
CA ILE A 90 2.65 3.26 -9.61
C ILE A 90 3.38 3.02 -10.94
N GLY A 91 2.85 3.59 -12.02
CA GLY A 91 3.42 3.56 -13.35
C GLY A 91 4.02 4.90 -13.74
N PHE A 92 5.18 4.87 -14.38
CA PHE A 92 5.85 6.00 -15.00
C PHE A 92 5.64 5.89 -16.50
N SER A 93 4.78 6.77 -17.02
CA SER A 93 4.33 6.72 -18.41
C SER A 93 4.95 7.81 -19.26
N PRO A 94 5.33 7.52 -20.52
CA PRO A 94 5.74 8.57 -21.45
C PRO A 94 4.61 9.53 -21.85
N ASP A 95 3.35 9.08 -21.83
CA ASP A 95 2.22 9.77 -22.46
C ASP A 95 0.90 9.67 -21.67
N GLY A 96 0.94 9.18 -20.44
CA GLY A 96 -0.25 8.92 -19.61
C GLY A 96 -1.00 7.63 -19.95
N ASN A 97 -0.49 6.81 -20.89
CA ASN A 97 -1.04 5.50 -21.20
C ASN A 97 -0.23 4.35 -20.59
N MET A 98 -0.90 3.22 -20.37
CA MET A 98 -0.26 2.02 -19.83
C MET A 98 0.79 1.42 -20.78
N PHE A 99 0.54 1.43 -22.09
CA PHE A 99 1.40 0.78 -23.08
C PHE A 99 2.77 1.47 -23.18
N ARG A 100 3.84 0.68 -23.15
CA ARG A 100 5.26 1.11 -23.15
C ARG A 100 5.69 1.90 -21.91
N SER A 101 4.93 1.79 -20.83
CA SER A 101 5.28 2.37 -19.53
C SER A 101 6.03 1.37 -18.66
N ARG A 102 6.53 1.84 -17.51
CA ARG A 102 7.12 0.98 -16.47
C ARG A 102 6.41 1.20 -15.16
N ALA A 103 6.21 0.15 -14.38
CA ALA A 103 5.54 0.25 -13.10
C ALA A 103 6.34 -0.39 -11.97
N VAL A 104 6.29 0.24 -10.81
CA VAL A 104 6.69 -0.37 -9.54
C VAL A 104 5.42 -0.90 -8.88
N VAL A 105 5.41 -2.19 -8.58
CA VAL A 105 4.23 -2.91 -8.09
C VAL A 105 4.59 -3.60 -6.79
N GLY A 106 3.78 -3.35 -5.76
CA GLY A 106 3.96 -3.87 -4.40
C GLY A 106 2.76 -4.71 -3.95
N TRP A 107 3.03 -5.79 -3.22
CA TRP A 107 1.98 -6.63 -2.62
C TRP A 107 2.46 -7.40 -1.39
N VAL A 108 1.54 -7.75 -0.51
CA VAL A 108 1.80 -8.57 0.67
C VAL A 108 1.39 -10.00 0.37
N ALA A 109 2.33 -10.95 0.47
CA ALA A 109 2.05 -12.37 0.28
C ALA A 109 1.25 -12.94 1.46
N GLY A 110 0.67 -14.14 1.29
CA GLY A 110 -0.18 -14.76 2.30
C GLY A 110 0.53 -15.10 3.62
N ASP A 111 1.86 -15.20 3.60
CA ASP A 111 2.73 -15.37 4.77
C ASP A 111 3.12 -14.04 5.45
N GLY A 112 2.62 -12.91 4.94
CA GLY A 112 2.98 -11.57 5.39
C GLY A 112 4.22 -10.98 4.70
N THR A 113 4.90 -11.74 3.83
CA THR A 113 6.10 -11.26 3.15
C THR A 113 5.76 -10.12 2.18
N THR A 114 6.43 -8.99 2.35
CA THR A 114 6.29 -7.83 1.47
C THR A 114 7.10 -8.02 0.19
N ASN A 115 6.46 -7.86 -0.97
CA ASN A 115 7.09 -7.98 -2.27
C ASN A 115 6.97 -6.67 -3.05
N MET A 116 8.04 -6.33 -3.77
CA MET A 116 8.04 -5.20 -4.70
C MET A 116 8.86 -5.55 -5.94
N ARG A 117 8.33 -5.25 -7.13
CA ARG A 117 8.96 -5.55 -8.41
C ARG A 117 8.72 -4.43 -9.42
N LYS A 118 9.68 -4.27 -10.34
CA LYS A 118 9.52 -3.42 -11.53
C LYS A 118 8.97 -4.25 -12.69
N TYR A 119 7.99 -3.72 -13.40
CA TYR A 119 7.39 -4.31 -14.58
C TYR A 119 7.52 -3.39 -15.79
N TYR A 120 7.78 -3.97 -16.94
CA TYR A 120 7.55 -3.34 -18.23
C TYR A 120 6.13 -3.63 -18.72
N LEU A 121 5.40 -2.58 -19.09
CA LEU A 121 4.01 -2.64 -19.51
C LEU A 121 3.92 -2.66 -21.05
N GLY A 122 4.36 -3.77 -21.65
CA GLY A 122 4.44 -3.94 -23.10
C GLY A 122 3.11 -4.17 -23.81
N GLY A 123 1.98 -4.13 -23.09
CA GLY A 123 0.64 -4.34 -23.63
C GLY A 123 -0.42 -4.31 -22.54
N GLN A 124 -1.68 -4.54 -22.92
CA GLN A 124 -2.81 -4.58 -21.97
C GLN A 124 -3.19 -6.00 -21.52
N SER A 125 -2.54 -7.02 -22.11
CA SER A 125 -2.72 -8.42 -21.74
C SER A 125 -1.68 -8.83 -20.68
N PRO A 126 -2.03 -9.68 -19.70
CA PRO A 126 -1.10 -10.12 -18.65
C PRO A 126 0.23 -10.69 -19.14
N ASN A 127 0.24 -11.37 -20.30
CA ASN A 127 1.46 -11.95 -20.89
C ASN A 127 2.40 -10.90 -21.52
N GLN A 128 1.94 -9.65 -21.68
CA GLN A 128 2.74 -8.53 -22.16
C GLN A 128 3.19 -7.60 -21.01
N VAL A 129 2.84 -7.95 -19.78
CA VAL A 129 3.30 -7.29 -18.56
C VAL A 129 4.35 -8.18 -17.91
N VAL A 130 5.61 -7.80 -18.08
CA VAL A 130 6.75 -8.66 -17.75
C VAL A 130 7.63 -8.01 -16.69
N ILE A 131 8.23 -8.82 -15.82
CA ILE A 131 9.21 -8.32 -14.86
C ILE A 131 10.43 -7.80 -15.61
N GLU A 132 10.96 -6.68 -15.14
CA GLU A 132 12.17 -6.05 -15.66
C GLU A 132 13.17 -5.86 -14.51
N SER A 133 14.48 -5.95 -14.78
CA SER A 133 15.52 -5.73 -13.77
C SER A 133 15.50 -4.27 -13.32
N ILE A 134 15.74 -4.02 -12.03
CA ILE A 134 15.73 -2.65 -11.46
C ILE A 134 16.73 -1.70 -12.14
N TYR A 135 17.76 -2.22 -12.80
CA TYR A 135 18.80 -1.45 -13.47
C TYR A 135 18.53 -1.19 -14.97
N ASP A 136 17.50 -1.80 -15.55
CA ASP A 136 17.22 -1.70 -16.99
C ASP A 136 16.81 -0.27 -17.42
N LEU A 137 17.09 0.03 -18.70
CA LEU A 137 16.87 1.33 -19.33
C LEU A 137 15.38 1.75 -19.28
N GLY A 138 15.10 3.03 -18.98
CA GLY A 138 13.77 3.66 -19.03
C GLY A 138 13.12 3.96 -17.68
N LEU A 139 13.33 3.13 -16.66
CA LEU A 139 13.05 3.46 -15.26
C LEU A 139 14.05 2.70 -14.38
N ARG A 140 15.10 3.39 -13.94
CA ARG A 140 16.13 2.82 -13.08
C ARG A 140 15.71 3.04 -11.64
N LEU A 141 15.65 1.97 -10.84
CA LEU A 141 15.40 2.09 -9.40
C LEU A 141 16.72 2.09 -8.65
N GLY A 142 16.77 2.85 -7.56
CA GLY A 142 17.90 2.84 -6.64
C GLY A 142 17.88 1.59 -5.74
N ASN A 143 19.02 1.31 -5.10
CA ASN A 143 19.17 0.15 -4.22
C ASN A 143 18.37 0.30 -2.92
N LEU A 144 18.03 1.54 -2.53
CA LEU A 144 17.21 1.83 -1.36
C LEU A 144 15.74 1.74 -1.72
N SER A 145 15.18 0.55 -1.51
CA SER A 145 13.73 0.36 -1.61
C SER A 145 13.24 -0.63 -0.55
N SER A 146 12.09 -0.36 0.03
CA SER A 146 11.45 -1.24 1.00
C SER A 146 9.93 -1.07 0.96
N MET A 147 9.23 -2.01 1.58
CA MET A 147 7.80 -1.90 1.76
C MET A 147 7.44 -2.31 3.18
N VAL A 148 6.57 -1.53 3.82
CA VAL A 148 6.10 -1.79 5.18
C VAL A 148 4.58 -1.72 5.22
N ILE A 149 4.00 -2.35 6.24
CA ILE A 149 2.56 -2.37 6.46
C ILE A 149 2.30 -1.82 7.86
N GLN A 150 1.43 -0.83 7.97
CA GLN A 150 1.01 -0.26 9.24
C GLN A 150 -0.45 0.16 9.15
N SER A 151 -1.25 -0.14 10.18
CA SER A 151 -2.67 0.24 10.23
C SER A 151 -3.46 -0.15 8.97
N CYS A 152 -3.27 -1.39 8.49
CA CYS A 152 -3.88 -1.91 7.26
C CYS A 152 -3.58 -1.11 5.97
N ARG A 153 -2.47 -0.37 5.94
CA ARG A 153 -1.99 0.39 4.77
C ARG A 153 -0.60 -0.07 4.37
N ILE A 154 -0.39 -0.20 3.06
CA ILE A 154 0.93 -0.46 2.48
C ILE A 154 1.64 0.87 2.30
N TYR A 155 2.93 0.91 2.60
CA TYR A 155 3.84 2.00 2.27
C TYR A 155 4.98 1.45 1.44
N MET A 156 4.97 1.73 0.13
CA MET A 156 5.95 1.27 -0.84
C MET A 156 6.94 2.40 -1.10
N ALA A 157 8.16 2.27 -0.56
CA ALA A 157 9.22 3.28 -0.62
C ALA A 157 10.32 2.82 -1.59
N PHE A 158 10.67 3.66 -2.55
CA PHE A 158 11.70 3.35 -3.54
C PHE A 158 12.36 4.61 -4.08
N GLN A 159 13.55 4.43 -4.66
CA GLN A 159 14.27 5.49 -5.36
C GLN A 159 14.15 5.33 -6.86
N VAL A 160 14.06 6.44 -7.59
CA VAL A 160 14.20 6.51 -9.04
C VAL A 160 15.50 7.26 -9.36
N ILE A 161 16.32 6.67 -10.21
CA ILE A 161 17.61 7.21 -10.64
C ILE A 161 17.48 7.76 -12.06
N THR A 162 17.69 9.05 -12.24
CA THR A 162 17.47 9.74 -13.52
C THR A 162 18.25 11.05 -13.57
N ASP A 163 18.95 11.31 -14.67
CA ASP A 163 19.73 12.56 -14.84
C ASP A 163 18.83 13.80 -15.07
N THR A 164 17.54 13.56 -15.27
CA THR A 164 16.48 14.56 -15.40
C THR A 164 15.35 14.28 -14.41
N THR A 165 14.31 15.12 -14.38
CA THR A 165 13.09 14.83 -13.61
C THR A 165 12.38 13.58 -14.14
N PRO A 166 11.82 12.72 -13.26
CA PRO A 166 10.92 11.64 -13.68
C PRO A 166 9.77 12.16 -14.54
N THR A 167 9.19 11.28 -15.37
CA THR A 167 8.00 11.65 -16.16
C THR A 167 6.87 12.13 -15.24
N PRO A 168 6.18 13.24 -15.57
CA PRO A 168 5.06 13.73 -14.78
C PRO A 168 3.79 12.87 -14.97
N HIS A 169 3.71 12.03 -16.01
CA HIS A 169 2.54 11.21 -16.27
C HIS A 169 2.60 9.92 -15.45
N LEU A 170 1.87 9.93 -14.33
CA LEU A 170 1.85 8.83 -13.38
C LEU A 170 0.54 8.05 -13.48
N LEU A 171 0.67 6.71 -13.47
CA LEU A 171 -0.45 5.78 -13.47
C LEU A 171 -0.56 5.15 -12.09
N TYR A 172 -1.78 4.91 -11.62
CA TYR A 172 -2.00 4.15 -10.39
C TYR A 172 -3.02 3.05 -10.64
N ALA A 173 -2.84 1.92 -9.96
CA ALA A 173 -3.74 0.79 -10.13
C ALA A 173 -3.82 -0.08 -8.87
N ILE A 174 -4.95 -0.77 -8.74
CA ILE A 174 -5.22 -1.73 -7.68
C ILE A 174 -5.50 -3.09 -8.29
N GLY A 175 -4.82 -4.12 -7.79
CA GLY A 175 -5.03 -5.50 -8.18
C GLY A 175 -6.27 -6.12 -7.54
N PRO A 176 -6.81 -7.20 -8.13
CA PRO A 176 -7.90 -7.96 -7.53
C PRO A 176 -7.47 -8.62 -6.22
N ALA A 177 -8.31 -8.50 -5.18
CA ALA A 177 -8.08 -9.13 -3.89
C ALA A 177 -7.95 -10.66 -4.03
N GLY A 178 -6.96 -11.24 -3.35
CA GLY A 178 -6.69 -12.68 -3.36
C GLY A 178 -6.08 -13.21 -4.67
N ARG A 179 -5.81 -12.35 -5.66
CA ARG A 179 -5.15 -12.71 -6.92
C ARG A 179 -3.77 -12.04 -7.01
N LEU A 180 -2.97 -12.33 -6.00
CA LEU A 180 -1.61 -11.82 -5.86
C LEU A 180 -0.67 -12.46 -6.91
N PRO A 181 0.37 -11.75 -7.36
CA PRO A 181 1.38 -12.33 -8.24
C PRO A 181 2.05 -13.55 -7.60
N SER A 182 2.07 -14.68 -8.32
CA SER A 182 2.64 -15.95 -7.84
C SER A 182 3.70 -16.49 -8.81
N GLY A 183 4.67 -17.23 -8.26
CA GLY A 183 5.81 -17.76 -9.01
C GLY A 183 5.43 -18.80 -10.09
N PRO A 184 6.33 -19.05 -11.06
CA PRO A 184 7.66 -18.42 -11.20
C PRO A 184 7.62 -17.04 -11.86
N ASN A 185 6.60 -16.75 -12.68
CA ASN A 185 6.59 -15.58 -13.56
C ASN A 185 6.05 -14.30 -12.89
N LEU A 186 5.43 -14.41 -11.71
CA LEU A 186 4.82 -13.30 -10.97
C LEU A 186 3.94 -12.42 -11.88
N GLN A 187 3.16 -13.06 -12.76
CA GLN A 187 2.31 -12.35 -13.70
C GLN A 187 1.24 -11.56 -12.95
N LEU A 188 1.01 -10.32 -13.37
CA LEU A 188 -0.05 -9.48 -12.80
C LEU A 188 -1.40 -9.86 -13.42
N SER A 189 -2.40 -10.12 -12.58
CA SER A 189 -3.79 -10.07 -13.00
C SER A 189 -4.16 -8.66 -13.47
N LYS A 190 -5.18 -8.52 -14.32
CA LYS A 190 -5.71 -7.19 -14.68
C LYS A 190 -6.17 -6.46 -13.41
N HIS A 191 -5.76 -5.21 -13.27
CA HIS A 191 -6.20 -4.34 -12.17
C HIS A 191 -7.73 -4.20 -12.15
N VAL A 192 -8.32 -4.04 -10.97
CA VAL A 192 -9.76 -3.82 -10.81
C VAL A 192 -10.14 -2.37 -11.06
N ASP A 193 -9.24 -1.44 -10.76
CA ASP A 193 -9.42 -0.01 -10.97
C ASP A 193 -8.07 0.65 -11.28
N ARG A 194 -8.10 1.82 -11.92
CA ARG A 194 -6.92 2.58 -12.32
C ARG A 194 -7.23 4.07 -12.49
N VAL A 195 -6.21 4.89 -12.35
CA VAL A 195 -6.26 6.30 -12.75
C VAL A 195 -4.94 6.72 -13.41
N SER A 196 -5.01 7.70 -14.30
CA SER A 196 -3.86 8.37 -14.92
C SER A 196 -3.87 9.83 -14.49
N THR A 197 -2.70 10.35 -14.12
CA THR A 197 -2.53 11.68 -13.52
C THR A 197 -1.33 12.37 -14.15
N THR A 198 -1.28 13.70 -14.09
CA THR A 198 -0.10 14.47 -14.50
C THR A 198 0.33 15.36 -13.36
N ILE A 199 1.45 15.03 -12.72
CA ILE A 199 1.91 15.77 -11.55
C ILE A 199 2.90 16.88 -11.93
N ASN A 200 2.73 18.05 -11.34
CA ASN A 200 3.75 19.07 -11.30
C ASN A 200 4.65 18.85 -10.07
N TYR A 201 5.84 18.29 -10.27
CA TYR A 201 6.78 17.94 -9.21
C TYR A 201 7.27 19.14 -8.36
N ALA A 202 7.13 20.38 -8.83
CA ALA A 202 7.52 21.55 -8.05
C ALA A 202 6.42 22.03 -7.10
N THR A 203 5.15 21.77 -7.43
CA THR A 203 3.99 22.31 -6.70
C THR A 203 3.12 21.24 -6.05
N GLY A 204 3.22 19.99 -6.48
CA GLY A 204 2.31 18.92 -6.07
C GLY A 204 0.93 18.97 -6.72
N ALA A 205 0.67 19.89 -7.66
CA ALA A 205 -0.58 19.93 -8.40
C ALA A 205 -0.73 18.72 -9.34
N ILE A 206 -1.96 18.23 -9.49
CA ILE A 206 -2.36 17.09 -10.34
C ILE A 206 -3.46 17.53 -11.30
#